data_AF-A0A034W3T2-F1
#
_entry.id   AF-A0A034W3T2-F1
#
_cell.length_a   1.000
_cell.length_b   1.000
_cell.length_c   1.000
_cell.angle_alpha   90.00
_cell.angle_beta   90.00
_cell.angle_gamma   90.00
#
_symmetry.space_group_name_H-M   'P 1'
#
loop_
_entity.id
_entity.type
_entity.pdbx_description
1 polymer ?
#
loop_
_entity_poly.entity_id
_entity_poly.type
_entity_poly.pdbx_seq_one_letter_code
_entity_poly.pdbx_strand_id
1 'polypeptide(L)'
;MSAAQVEVQQNNEDKTLDGVSKAAAKGTDSTASTLNNALNENNNAVEKTTKMDTSTTTQEATNNGVDEQKDLAENYKNQGNELLKNKEFTKAIEMYTKAVELCPCAIYYANRSLAHLREESFGYALQDGIAAVKADPTYLKGYYRRAAAQMSLGKFKQALADFEYVSKCRPNDKDAKLKYTECNKIVKMRAFERAIAVDTPEKTLAEMYKELEDIAIEDAYTGPALKDNKVTLEFMLELMEHYKNQKILHRKYAYKILCDVDEYMRTQPSLVDINVPDESKFTICGDIHGQFYDLMNIFKINGLPSPTNPYLFNGDFVDRGSFSVECIFTLFGFKLLYPNHFFMSRGNHESINMNHMYGFTGEVSAKYTSRMADMFTRVFNWLPLCHCINKKILVMHGGLFSRDNVVLDDLRCIDRNCQPPEEGLMCELLWSDPQAWPGRGPSKRGVGIQFGPDVTKTFCKRNNLDYVVRSHEVKDMGYEVTHDGQCITVFSAPNYCDTMGNMGAFITIKGNDLKPNFKSFESVPHPDVKPMAYANSLMSMLSM
;
A
#
# COMPACT_ATOMS: atom_id res chain seq x y z
N MET A 1 18.22 30.71 32.50
CA MET A 1 18.32 29.65 33.53
C MET A 1 18.10 28.32 32.83
N SER A 2 18.99 27.38 33.09
CA SER A 2 19.48 26.35 32.17
C SER A 2 18.49 25.23 31.86
N ALA A 3 18.49 24.83 30.58
CA ALA A 3 18.06 23.53 30.09
C ALA A 3 19.04 22.45 30.56
N ALA A 4 18.72 21.78 31.65
CA ALA A 4 19.41 20.59 32.15
C ALA A 4 18.52 19.88 33.18
N GLN A 5 17.40 19.28 32.76
CA GLN A 5 16.60 18.42 33.65
C GLN A 5 15.59 17.46 32.98
N VAL A 6 15.77 17.09 31.70
CA VAL A 6 14.86 16.13 31.03
C VAL A 6 15.58 14.86 30.54
N GLU A 7 16.85 14.65 30.89
CA GLU A 7 17.69 13.60 30.29
C GLU A 7 18.08 12.45 31.24
N VAL A 8 17.22 12.08 32.21
CA VAL A 8 17.49 10.95 33.15
C VAL A 8 16.26 10.07 33.40
N GLN A 9 15.48 9.73 32.37
CA GLN A 9 14.35 8.80 32.55
C GLN A 9 14.07 7.86 31.38
N GLN A 10 15.11 7.47 30.61
CA GLN A 10 14.97 6.50 29.50
C GLN A 10 16.05 5.41 29.45
N ASN A 11 16.85 5.20 30.51
CA ASN A 11 17.97 4.23 30.50
C ASN A 11 17.84 3.06 31.50
N ASN A 12 16.62 2.67 31.92
CA ASN A 12 16.45 1.65 32.97
C ASN A 12 15.45 0.51 32.68
N GLU A 13 15.20 0.16 31.42
CA GLU A 13 14.33 -1.00 31.10
C GLU A 13 15.00 -2.18 30.38
N ASP A 14 16.33 -2.17 30.19
CA ASP A 14 17.02 -3.22 29.41
C ASP A 14 17.97 -4.13 30.21
N LYS A 15 17.70 -4.34 31.50
CA LYS A 15 18.49 -5.25 32.37
C LYS A 15 17.68 -5.99 33.45
N THR A 16 16.64 -6.73 33.07
CA THR A 16 16.05 -7.76 33.95
C THR A 16 15.43 -8.92 33.16
N LEU A 17 16.22 -9.64 32.38
CA LEU A 17 15.86 -10.95 31.81
C LEU A 17 17.09 -11.86 31.78
N ASP A 18 17.71 -12.06 32.94
CA ASP A 18 18.70 -13.14 33.17
C ASP A 18 18.82 -13.35 34.68
N GLY A 19 18.02 -14.26 35.25
CA GLY A 19 18.09 -14.51 36.69
C GLY A 19 16.89 -15.18 37.34
N VAL A 20 16.15 -16.06 36.65
CA VAL A 20 15.20 -16.96 37.34
C VAL A 20 15.31 -18.37 36.75
N SER A 21 16.45 -19.01 37.01
CA SER A 21 16.52 -20.46 37.04
C SER A 21 17.53 -20.87 38.11
N LYS A 22 17.15 -21.84 38.95
CA LYS A 22 17.88 -22.41 40.10
C LYS A 22 17.74 -21.65 41.43
N ALA A 23 16.65 -21.92 42.15
CA ALA A 23 16.65 -22.08 43.60
C ALA A 23 15.29 -22.61 44.09
N ALA A 24 15.09 -23.93 44.09
CA ALA A 24 14.00 -24.56 44.83
C ALA A 24 14.38 -26.00 45.19
N ALA A 25 15.32 -26.15 46.11
CA ALA A 25 15.59 -27.40 46.81
C ALA A 25 16.15 -27.09 48.20
N LYS A 26 15.27 -27.07 49.21
CA LYS A 26 15.44 -27.65 50.56
C LYS A 26 14.47 -27.03 51.57
N GLY A 27 13.54 -27.88 52.03
CA GLY A 27 13.11 -28.06 53.41
C GLY A 27 12.53 -26.88 54.18
N THR A 28 11.29 -27.02 54.65
CA THR A 28 11.00 -27.10 56.10
C THR A 28 9.59 -27.63 56.35
N ASP A 29 9.47 -28.18 57.55
CA ASP A 29 8.50 -29.12 58.08
C ASP A 29 7.10 -28.59 58.37
N SER A 30 6.19 -29.57 58.41
CA SER A 30 5.07 -29.71 59.36
C SER A 30 4.04 -28.58 59.45
N THR A 31 2.78 -28.89 59.11
CA THR A 31 1.67 -28.98 60.06
C THR A 31 0.37 -29.30 59.32
N ALA A 32 -0.56 -29.92 60.05
CA ALA A 32 -1.96 -30.15 59.70
C ALA A 32 -2.26 -31.32 58.75
N SER A 33 -2.07 -32.52 59.31
CA SER A 33 -3.06 -33.59 59.19
C SER A 33 -4.44 -33.12 59.67
N THR A 34 -5.47 -33.79 59.17
CA THR A 34 -6.87 -33.86 59.63
C THR A 34 -7.87 -33.17 58.70
N LEU A 35 -8.42 -33.93 57.74
CA LEU A 35 -9.86 -34.04 57.41
C LEU A 35 -10.03 -34.82 56.10
N ASN A 36 -9.86 -36.14 56.21
CA ASN A 36 -10.50 -37.12 55.32
C ASN A 36 -11.76 -37.60 56.05
N ASN A 37 -12.93 -37.47 55.40
CA ASN A 37 -14.04 -38.44 55.38
C ASN A 37 -15.37 -37.75 55.09
N ALA A 38 -15.90 -37.99 53.88
CA ALA A 38 -17.31 -38.10 53.50
C ALA A 38 -17.38 -37.99 51.96
N LEU A 39 -18.00 -38.84 51.15
CA LEU A 39 -18.88 -39.99 51.33
C LEU A 39 -18.82 -40.75 49.98
N ASN A 40 -18.56 -42.05 50.06
CA ASN A 40 -18.72 -43.01 48.97
C ASN A 40 -19.95 -43.85 49.32
N GLU A 41 -21.13 -43.56 48.76
CA GLU A 41 -22.29 -44.47 48.82
C GLU A 41 -23.16 -44.27 47.57
N ASN A 42 -23.02 -45.17 46.59
CA ASN A 42 -24.08 -46.07 46.14
C ASN A 42 -23.77 -46.65 44.76
N ASN A 43 -23.19 -47.85 44.77
CA ASN A 43 -23.38 -48.84 43.73
C ASN A 43 -24.21 -49.97 44.35
N ASN A 44 -25.34 -50.34 43.72
CA ASN A 44 -25.63 -51.73 43.30
C ASN A 44 -27.13 -51.98 43.05
N ALA A 45 -27.46 -52.16 41.78
CA ALA A 45 -28.44 -53.10 41.23
C ALA A 45 -28.26 -52.98 39.70
N VAL A 46 -27.87 -53.96 38.89
CA VAL A 46 -28.06 -55.41 38.89
C VAL A 46 -26.99 -56.03 37.99
N GLU A 47 -26.32 -57.09 38.44
CA GLU A 47 -25.51 -57.98 37.59
C GLU A 47 -26.36 -59.13 37.02
N LYS A 48 -26.08 -59.44 35.75
CA LYS A 48 -26.38 -60.61 34.90
C LYS A 48 -27.14 -60.13 33.67
N THR A 49 -26.58 -60.12 32.47
CA THR A 49 -26.08 -61.30 31.76
C THR A 49 -25.30 -60.84 30.51
N THR A 50 -24.54 -61.75 29.92
CA THR A 50 -23.91 -61.71 28.58
C THR A 50 -22.52 -61.07 28.47
N LYS A 51 -21.52 -61.95 28.53
CA LYS A 51 -20.21 -61.78 27.88
C LYS A 51 -20.41 -61.58 26.37
N MET A 52 -19.81 -60.54 25.80
CA MET A 52 -19.30 -60.58 24.43
C MET A 52 -18.18 -59.53 24.28
N ASP A 53 -17.08 -59.99 23.69
CA ASP A 53 -15.86 -59.25 23.36
C ASP A 53 -16.11 -57.88 22.73
N THR A 54 -15.44 -56.85 23.24
CA THR A 54 -15.05 -55.66 22.46
C THR A 54 -13.83 -55.01 23.11
N SER A 55 -12.66 -55.59 22.88
CA SER A 55 -11.41 -54.81 22.82
C SER A 55 -11.04 -54.65 21.35
N THR A 56 -10.52 -53.48 20.95
CA THR A 56 -10.00 -53.10 19.61
C THR A 56 -10.98 -52.63 18.53
N THR A 57 -11.69 -51.50 18.70
CA THR A 57 -12.29 -50.80 17.54
C THR A 57 -12.39 -49.27 17.66
N THR A 58 -12.02 -48.66 18.79
CA THR A 58 -12.16 -47.22 19.01
C THR A 58 -10.93 -46.37 18.63
N GLN A 59 -9.80 -46.98 18.27
CA GLN A 59 -8.59 -46.27 17.80
C GLN A 59 -8.45 -46.22 16.27
N GLU A 60 -9.04 -47.16 15.53
CA GLU A 60 -8.92 -47.21 14.06
C GLU A 60 -9.88 -46.22 13.36
N ALA A 61 -11.08 -46.01 13.90
CA ALA A 61 -12.05 -45.07 13.32
C ALA A 61 -11.64 -43.59 13.44
N THR A 62 -10.89 -43.22 14.49
CA THR A 62 -10.37 -41.85 14.67
C THR A 62 -9.13 -41.57 13.81
N ASN A 63 -8.32 -42.58 13.51
CA ASN A 63 -7.14 -42.43 12.63
C ASN A 63 -7.55 -42.31 11.16
N ASN A 64 -8.54 -43.08 10.70
CA ASN A 64 -9.02 -43.02 9.31
C ASN A 64 -9.59 -41.64 8.93
N GLY A 65 -10.36 -40.99 9.83
CA GLY A 65 -10.89 -39.65 9.57
C GLY A 65 -9.84 -38.54 9.55
N VAL A 66 -8.74 -38.70 10.29
CA VAL A 66 -7.61 -37.75 10.30
C VAL A 66 -6.77 -37.89 9.03
N ASP A 67 -6.57 -39.11 8.54
CA ASP A 67 -5.83 -39.34 7.30
C ASP A 67 -6.66 -38.93 6.06
N GLU A 68 -7.98 -39.14 6.06
CA GLU A 68 -8.87 -38.60 5.00
C GLU A 68 -8.86 -37.06 4.93
N GLN A 69 -8.84 -36.37 6.09
CA GLN A 69 -8.75 -34.90 6.14
C GLN A 69 -7.41 -34.39 5.62
N LYS A 70 -6.31 -35.09 5.91
CA LYS A 70 -4.98 -34.74 5.38
C LYS A 70 -4.90 -34.96 3.87
N ASP A 71 -5.44 -36.06 3.37
CA ASP A 71 -5.47 -36.34 1.93
C ASP A 71 -6.30 -35.29 1.17
N LEU A 72 -7.43 -34.88 1.76
CA LEU A 72 -8.26 -33.80 1.21
C LEU A 72 -7.54 -32.45 1.24
N ALA A 73 -6.84 -32.12 2.32
CA ALA A 73 -6.03 -30.90 2.42
C ALA A 73 -4.89 -30.89 1.39
N GLU A 74 -4.22 -32.02 1.18
CA GLU A 74 -3.20 -32.19 0.15
C GLU A 74 -3.76 -32.00 -1.28
N ASN A 75 -4.98 -32.49 -1.54
CA ASN A 75 -5.67 -32.26 -2.80
C ASN A 75 -5.93 -30.76 -3.03
N TYR A 76 -6.48 -30.05 -2.03
CA TYR A 76 -6.67 -28.60 -2.14
C TYR A 76 -5.35 -27.84 -2.33
N LYS A 77 -4.29 -28.23 -1.63
CA LYS A 77 -2.95 -27.66 -1.84
C LYS A 77 -2.46 -27.90 -3.27
N ASN A 78 -2.67 -29.08 -3.85
CA ASN A 78 -2.29 -29.37 -5.23
C ASN A 78 -3.08 -28.53 -6.24
N GLN A 79 -4.40 -28.39 -6.04
CA GLN A 79 -5.24 -27.49 -6.85
C GLN A 79 -4.76 -26.04 -6.76
N GLY A 80 -4.47 -25.57 -5.54
CA GLY A 80 -3.89 -24.24 -5.30
C GLY A 80 -2.56 -24.04 -6.04
N ASN A 81 -1.69 -25.06 -6.07
CA ASN A 81 -0.42 -25.00 -6.81
C ASN A 81 -0.62 -24.85 -8.33
N GLU A 82 -1.59 -25.56 -8.91
CA GLU A 82 -1.89 -25.42 -10.35
C GLU A 82 -2.48 -24.06 -10.67
N LEU A 83 -3.42 -23.56 -9.86
CA LEU A 83 -3.98 -22.22 -9.99
C LEU A 83 -2.89 -21.14 -9.86
N LEU A 84 -1.95 -21.30 -8.94
CA LEU A 84 -0.82 -20.40 -8.76
C LEU A 84 0.08 -20.37 -10.01
N LYS A 85 0.35 -21.51 -10.64
CA LYS A 85 1.11 -21.58 -11.91
C LYS A 85 0.36 -20.89 -13.04
N ASN A 86 -0.96 -21.00 -13.08
CA ASN A 86 -1.83 -20.35 -14.04
C ASN A 86 -2.06 -18.85 -13.74
N LYS A 87 -1.43 -18.32 -12.69
CA LYS A 87 -1.58 -16.94 -12.21
C LYS A 87 -3.00 -16.59 -11.73
N GLU A 88 -3.81 -17.59 -11.40
CA GLU A 88 -5.14 -17.43 -10.79
C GLU A 88 -5.00 -17.33 -9.27
N PHE A 89 -4.37 -16.24 -8.79
CA PHE A 89 -3.92 -16.11 -7.41
C PHE A 89 -5.07 -16.12 -6.39
N THR A 90 -6.18 -15.42 -6.66
CA THR A 90 -7.35 -15.38 -5.76
C THR A 90 -7.92 -16.77 -5.51
N LYS A 91 -8.11 -17.56 -6.59
CA LYS A 91 -8.59 -18.94 -6.49
C LYS A 91 -7.56 -19.84 -5.81
N ALA A 92 -6.27 -19.61 -6.05
CA ALA A 92 -5.21 -20.35 -5.34
C ALA A 92 -5.29 -20.10 -3.82
N ILE A 93 -5.50 -18.86 -3.39
CA ILE A 93 -5.69 -18.48 -1.98
C ILE A 93 -6.91 -19.19 -1.39
N GLU A 94 -8.04 -19.26 -2.11
CA GLU A 94 -9.22 -19.99 -1.66
C GLU A 94 -8.91 -21.48 -1.43
N MET A 95 -8.20 -22.13 -2.36
CA MET A 95 -7.84 -23.54 -2.22
C MET A 95 -6.88 -23.76 -1.06
N TYR A 96 -5.85 -22.93 -0.91
CA TYR A 96 -4.95 -23.03 0.23
C TYR A 96 -5.65 -22.74 1.56
N THR A 97 -6.66 -21.86 1.57
CA THR A 97 -7.47 -21.59 2.76
C THR A 97 -8.25 -22.82 3.19
N LYS A 98 -8.91 -23.51 2.25
CA LYS A 98 -9.55 -24.80 2.52
C LYS A 98 -8.56 -25.84 3.06
N ALA A 99 -7.35 -25.89 2.51
CA ALA A 99 -6.30 -26.80 3.01
C ALA A 99 -5.87 -26.46 4.45
N VAL A 100 -5.67 -25.17 4.76
CA VAL A 100 -5.31 -24.69 6.10
C VAL A 100 -6.42 -24.95 7.12
N GLU A 101 -7.68 -24.75 6.75
CA GLU A 101 -8.83 -25.01 7.63
C GLU A 101 -8.96 -26.49 8.00
N LEU A 102 -8.64 -27.40 7.06
CA LEU A 102 -8.66 -28.83 7.31
C LEU A 102 -7.45 -29.30 8.12
N CYS A 103 -6.24 -28.86 7.75
CA CYS A 103 -5.01 -29.30 8.40
C CYS A 103 -3.95 -28.19 8.37
N PRO A 104 -3.88 -27.33 9.41
CA PRO A 104 -2.87 -26.28 9.50
C PRO A 104 -1.45 -26.85 9.41
N CYS A 105 -0.67 -26.44 8.41
CA CYS A 105 0.73 -26.86 8.29
C CYS A 105 1.61 -25.78 7.65
N ALA A 106 2.92 -25.85 7.91
CA ALA A 106 3.87 -24.85 7.46
C ALA A 106 3.90 -24.67 5.93
N ILE A 107 3.69 -25.75 5.17
CA ILE A 107 3.69 -25.74 3.70
C ILE A 107 2.50 -24.96 3.18
N TYR A 108 1.30 -25.18 3.73
CA TYR A 108 0.08 -24.54 3.23
C TYR A 108 0.11 -23.03 3.51
N TYR A 109 0.54 -22.65 4.71
CA TYR A 109 0.78 -21.24 5.05
C TYR A 109 1.82 -20.60 4.12
N ALA A 110 2.96 -21.23 3.87
CA ALA A 110 3.98 -20.64 3.00
C ALA A 110 3.53 -20.51 1.54
N ASN A 111 2.74 -21.46 1.03
CA ASN A 111 2.19 -21.39 -0.33
C ASN A 111 1.11 -20.31 -0.43
N ARG A 112 0.22 -20.20 0.57
CA ARG A 112 -0.77 -19.12 0.62
C ARG A 112 -0.12 -17.75 0.80
N SER A 113 0.93 -17.65 1.61
CA SER A 113 1.77 -16.46 1.73
C SER A 113 2.37 -16.04 0.39
N LEU A 114 2.86 -16.99 -0.42
CA LEU A 114 3.33 -16.70 -1.78
C LEU A 114 2.20 -16.16 -2.66
N ALA A 115 1.02 -16.76 -2.62
CA ALA A 115 -0.13 -16.27 -3.38
C ALA A 115 -0.50 -14.84 -2.95
N HIS A 116 -0.51 -14.56 -1.64
CA HIS A 116 -0.70 -13.20 -1.12
C HIS A 116 0.41 -12.22 -1.53
N LEU A 117 1.68 -12.65 -1.61
CA LEU A 117 2.77 -11.82 -2.15
C LEU A 117 2.52 -11.45 -3.62
N ARG A 118 1.98 -12.39 -4.41
CA ARG A 118 1.65 -12.18 -5.83
C ARG A 118 0.45 -11.25 -6.03
N GLU A 119 -0.52 -11.28 -5.11
CA GLU A 119 -1.63 -10.31 -5.06
C GLU A 119 -1.30 -9.04 -4.27
N GLU A 120 -0.06 -8.92 -3.77
CA GLU A 120 0.40 -7.77 -2.98
C GLU A 120 -0.40 -7.51 -1.70
N SER A 121 -1.06 -8.55 -1.19
CA SER A 121 -1.65 -8.60 0.15
C SER A 121 -0.56 -8.88 1.19
N PHE A 122 0.41 -7.97 1.31
CA PHE A 122 1.63 -8.16 2.09
C PHE A 122 1.39 -8.37 3.59
N GLY A 123 0.31 -7.84 4.14
CA GLY A 123 -0.11 -8.06 5.52
C GLY A 123 -0.48 -9.52 5.76
N TYR A 124 -1.33 -10.07 4.89
CA TYR A 124 -1.72 -11.48 4.95
C TYR A 124 -0.54 -12.40 4.64
N ALA A 125 0.30 -12.03 3.67
CA ALA A 125 1.53 -12.76 3.39
C ALA A 125 2.46 -12.83 4.61
N LEU A 126 2.61 -11.72 5.35
CA LEU A 126 3.39 -11.65 6.58
C LEU A 126 2.80 -12.56 7.66
N GLN A 127 1.48 -12.51 7.88
CA GLN A 127 0.78 -13.35 8.86
C GLN A 127 0.97 -14.84 8.55
N ASP A 128 0.79 -15.25 7.30
CA ASP A 128 1.02 -16.63 6.88
C ASP A 128 2.50 -17.02 6.97
N GLY A 129 3.44 -16.12 6.66
CA GLY A 129 4.87 -16.36 6.85
C GLY A 129 5.23 -16.59 8.33
N ILE A 130 4.65 -15.81 9.24
CA ILE A 130 4.78 -16.00 10.69
C ILE A 130 4.18 -17.35 11.11
N ALA A 131 2.98 -17.68 10.63
CA ALA A 131 2.31 -18.94 10.93
C ALA A 131 3.11 -20.14 10.42
N ALA A 132 3.70 -20.05 9.22
CA ALA A 132 4.54 -21.10 8.65
C ALA A 132 5.77 -21.39 9.50
N VAL A 133 6.50 -20.34 9.92
CA VAL A 133 7.67 -20.48 10.80
C VAL A 133 7.28 -21.00 12.19
N LYS A 134 6.12 -20.59 12.71
CA LYS A 134 5.62 -21.09 13.99
C LYS A 134 5.23 -22.57 13.93
N ALA A 135 4.62 -22.99 12.81
CA ALA A 135 4.19 -24.37 12.60
C ALA A 135 5.37 -25.33 12.40
N ASP A 136 6.41 -24.91 11.66
CA ASP A 136 7.66 -25.65 11.53
C ASP A 136 8.86 -24.68 11.49
N PRO A 137 9.58 -24.53 12.61
CA PRO A 137 10.76 -23.66 12.69
C PRO A 137 11.93 -24.11 11.79
N THR A 138 11.94 -25.35 11.30
CA THR A 138 12.96 -25.88 10.39
C THR A 138 12.62 -25.64 8.92
N TYR A 139 11.39 -25.20 8.63
CA TYR A 139 10.92 -24.96 7.27
C TYR A 139 11.42 -23.62 6.72
N LEU A 140 12.59 -23.64 6.10
CA LEU A 140 13.28 -22.45 5.57
C LEU A 140 12.44 -21.61 4.59
N LYS A 141 11.52 -22.23 3.84
CA LYS A 141 10.61 -21.49 2.94
C LYS A 141 9.70 -20.53 3.72
N GLY A 142 9.31 -20.86 4.95
CA GLY A 142 8.53 -19.95 5.82
C GLY A 142 9.27 -18.64 6.08
N TYR A 143 10.57 -18.71 6.41
CA TYR A 143 11.42 -17.54 6.62
C TYR A 143 11.57 -16.72 5.34
N TYR A 144 11.77 -17.36 4.18
CA TYR A 144 11.81 -16.64 2.89
C TYR A 144 10.52 -15.84 2.62
N ARG A 145 9.35 -16.46 2.85
CA ARG A 145 8.06 -15.81 2.62
C ARG A 145 7.82 -14.66 3.61
N ARG A 146 8.18 -14.86 4.88
CA ARG A 146 8.13 -13.82 5.91
C ARG A 146 9.05 -12.64 5.59
N ALA A 147 10.29 -12.92 5.20
CA ALA A 147 11.27 -11.91 4.79
C ALA A 147 10.79 -11.12 3.57
N ALA A 148 10.26 -11.80 2.55
CA ALA A 148 9.72 -11.15 1.36
C ALA A 148 8.55 -10.22 1.71
N ALA A 149 7.62 -10.66 2.56
CA ALA A 149 6.52 -9.81 3.03
C ALA A 149 7.03 -8.61 3.85
N GLN A 150 8.00 -8.82 4.74
CA GLN A 150 8.64 -7.73 5.50
C GLN A 150 9.34 -6.72 4.59
N MET A 151 10.02 -7.18 3.53
CA MET A 151 10.63 -6.30 2.53
C MET A 151 9.59 -5.44 1.81
N SER A 152 8.49 -6.04 1.36
CA SER A 152 7.39 -5.31 0.71
C SER A 152 6.73 -4.29 1.64
N LEU A 153 6.74 -4.55 2.94
CA LEU A 153 6.25 -3.64 3.99
C LEU A 153 7.30 -2.61 4.45
N GLY A 154 8.48 -2.55 3.83
CA GLY A 154 9.56 -1.65 4.22
C GLY A 154 10.27 -2.00 5.54
N LYS A 155 9.97 -3.17 6.13
CA LYS A 155 10.55 -3.68 7.39
C LYS A 155 11.92 -4.33 7.15
N PHE A 156 12.84 -3.60 6.51
CA PHE A 156 14.10 -4.12 5.99
C PHE A 156 15.02 -4.74 7.05
N LYS A 157 15.04 -4.21 8.29
CA LYS A 157 15.83 -4.80 9.38
C LYS A 157 15.33 -6.19 9.79
N GLN A 158 14.00 -6.36 9.83
CA GLN A 158 13.39 -7.64 10.17
C GLN A 158 13.62 -8.65 9.03
N ALA A 159 13.43 -8.21 7.78
CA ALA A 159 13.69 -9.04 6.60
C ALA A 159 15.15 -9.50 6.54
N LEU A 160 16.09 -8.61 6.87
CA LEU A 160 17.51 -8.94 6.89
C LEU A 160 17.83 -10.08 7.87
N ALA A 161 17.21 -10.07 9.06
CA ALA A 161 17.41 -11.13 10.05
C ALA A 161 16.95 -12.51 9.53
N ASP A 162 15.79 -12.55 8.83
CA ASP A 162 15.29 -13.78 8.23
C ASP A 162 16.19 -14.26 7.06
N PHE A 163 16.63 -13.36 6.18
CA PHE A 163 17.56 -13.73 5.10
C PHE A 163 18.93 -14.18 5.64
N GLU A 164 19.42 -13.56 6.71
CA GLU A 164 20.66 -13.96 7.36
C GLU A 164 20.54 -15.39 7.91
N TYR A 165 19.44 -15.70 8.59
CA TYR A 165 19.17 -17.05 9.09
C TYR A 165 19.15 -18.08 7.96
N VAL A 166 18.43 -17.78 6.87
CA VAL A 166 18.35 -18.69 5.71
C VAL A 166 19.71 -18.86 5.03
N SER A 167 20.48 -17.77 4.85
CA SER A 167 21.82 -17.83 4.25
C SER A 167 22.80 -18.64 5.10
N LYS A 168 22.71 -18.55 6.44
CA LYS A 168 23.48 -19.40 7.36
C LYS A 168 23.09 -20.87 7.26
N CYS A 169 21.80 -21.18 7.16
CA CYS A 169 21.32 -22.56 7.00
C CYS A 169 21.66 -23.15 5.62
N ARG A 170 21.82 -22.32 4.59
CA ARG A 170 22.15 -22.73 3.21
C ARG A 170 23.34 -21.93 2.66
N PRO A 171 24.58 -22.18 3.15
CA PRO A 171 25.74 -21.38 2.78
C PRO A 171 26.14 -21.51 1.30
N ASN A 172 25.69 -22.55 0.58
CA ASN A 172 25.99 -22.75 -0.84
C ASN A 172 24.85 -22.29 -1.77
N ASP A 173 23.72 -21.85 -1.22
CA ASP A 173 22.59 -21.36 -2.01
C ASP A 173 22.88 -19.93 -2.48
N LYS A 174 23.04 -19.79 -3.80
CA LYS A 174 23.36 -18.50 -4.43
C LYS A 174 22.21 -17.50 -4.29
N ASP A 175 20.96 -17.97 -4.34
CA ASP A 175 19.77 -17.12 -4.20
C ASP A 175 19.66 -16.58 -2.77
N ALA A 176 19.91 -17.44 -1.77
CA ALA A 176 19.95 -17.05 -0.36
C ALA A 176 20.95 -15.92 -0.10
N LYS A 177 22.17 -16.09 -0.63
CA LYS A 177 23.26 -15.11 -0.50
C LYS A 177 22.94 -13.79 -1.19
N LEU A 178 22.36 -13.86 -2.40
CA LEU A 178 21.98 -12.68 -3.16
C LEU A 178 20.92 -11.86 -2.42
N LYS A 179 19.83 -12.51 -1.97
CA LYS A 179 18.74 -11.87 -1.21
C LYS A 179 19.23 -11.23 0.09
N TYR A 180 20.10 -11.91 0.84
CA TYR A 180 20.75 -11.31 2.02
C TYR A 180 21.59 -10.08 1.67
N THR A 181 22.43 -10.17 0.63
CA THR A 181 23.35 -9.09 0.23
C THR A 181 22.58 -7.84 -0.21
N GLU A 182 21.54 -8.02 -1.02
CA GLU A 182 20.71 -6.91 -1.49
C GLU A 182 19.90 -6.29 -0.34
N CYS A 183 19.30 -7.09 0.55
CA CYS A 183 18.61 -6.57 1.73
C CYS A 183 19.58 -5.80 2.64
N ASN A 184 20.80 -6.30 2.84
CA ASN A 184 21.83 -5.63 3.63
C ASN A 184 22.25 -4.28 3.02
N LYS A 185 22.37 -4.23 1.68
CA LYS A 185 22.66 -2.98 0.95
C LYS A 185 21.60 -1.93 1.22
N ILE A 186 20.32 -2.30 1.18
CA ILE A 186 19.20 -1.39 1.47
C ILE A 186 19.25 -0.91 2.93
N VAL A 187 19.45 -1.82 3.89
CA VAL A 187 19.55 -1.45 5.31
C VAL A 187 20.70 -0.48 5.57
N LYS A 188 21.87 -0.73 4.96
CA LYS A 188 23.04 0.16 5.08
C LYS A 188 22.79 1.52 4.44
N MET A 189 22.22 1.55 3.24
CA MET A 189 21.87 2.79 2.53
C MET A 189 20.93 3.65 3.39
N ARG A 190 19.87 3.06 3.94
CA ARG A 190 18.92 3.77 4.82
C ARG A 190 19.54 4.23 6.14
N ALA A 191 20.43 3.42 6.72
CA ALA A 191 21.14 3.82 7.93
C ALA A 191 22.07 5.02 7.65
N PHE A 192 22.71 5.04 6.49
CA PHE A 192 23.53 6.16 6.03
C PHE A 192 22.69 7.41 5.78
N GLU A 193 21.59 7.30 5.02
CA GLU A 193 20.63 8.39 4.79
C GLU A 193 20.11 9.01 6.10
N ARG A 194 19.78 8.18 7.09
CA ARG A 194 19.35 8.64 8.40
C ARG A 194 20.47 9.37 9.15
N ALA A 195 21.71 8.91 9.03
CA ALA A 195 22.85 9.54 9.68
C ALA A 195 23.17 10.93 9.08
N ILE A 196 23.03 11.10 7.77
CA ILE A 196 23.26 12.40 7.11
C ILE A 196 22.10 13.38 7.27
N ALA A 197 20.89 12.90 7.57
CA ALA A 197 19.70 13.74 7.77
C ALA A 197 19.76 14.66 8.99
N VAL A 198 20.76 14.51 9.88
CA VAL A 198 20.81 15.21 11.17
C VAL A 198 21.61 16.51 11.15
N ASP A 199 22.47 16.78 10.15
CA ASP A 199 23.51 17.81 10.28
C ASP A 199 23.57 18.90 9.19
N THR A 200 22.57 19.02 8.30
CA THR A 200 22.50 20.16 7.37
C THR A 200 21.10 20.78 7.31
N PRO A 201 20.96 22.12 7.36
CA PRO A 201 19.68 22.74 7.07
C PRO A 201 19.28 22.34 5.64
N GLU A 202 18.13 21.68 5.50
CA GLU A 202 17.62 21.29 4.20
C GLU A 202 17.42 22.54 3.35
N LYS A 203 18.13 22.62 2.21
CA LYS A 203 17.87 23.66 1.21
C LYS A 203 16.41 23.55 0.75
N THR A 204 15.70 24.66 0.69
CA THR A 204 14.40 24.77 0.03
C THR A 204 14.52 24.41 -1.46
N LEU A 205 13.42 24.03 -2.11
CA LEU A 205 13.45 23.81 -3.56
C LEU A 205 13.82 25.09 -4.33
N ALA A 206 13.45 26.25 -3.82
CA ALA A 206 13.86 27.55 -4.37
C ALA A 206 15.38 27.73 -4.35
N GLU A 207 16.06 27.41 -3.25
CA GLU A 207 17.52 27.43 -3.16
C GLU A 207 18.15 26.38 -4.09
N MET A 208 17.54 25.19 -4.18
CA MET A 208 18.00 24.16 -5.11
C MET A 208 17.87 24.60 -6.57
N TYR A 209 16.83 25.37 -6.91
CA TYR A 209 16.60 25.88 -8.25
C TYR A 209 17.48 27.07 -8.60
N LYS A 210 17.80 27.92 -7.63
CA LYS A 210 18.69 29.07 -7.85
C LYS A 210 20.06 28.64 -8.36
N GLU A 211 20.53 27.47 -7.94
CA GLU A 211 21.76 26.84 -8.45
C GLU A 211 21.64 26.32 -9.89
N LEU A 212 20.42 26.26 -10.43
CA LEU A 212 20.06 25.65 -11.71
C LEU A 212 19.43 26.66 -12.69
N GLU A 213 19.26 27.92 -12.28
CA GLU A 213 18.64 28.98 -13.07
C GLU A 213 19.47 29.32 -14.33
N ASP A 214 20.79 29.23 -14.17
CA ASP A 214 21.79 29.46 -15.23
C ASP A 214 22.03 28.25 -16.14
N ILE A 215 21.22 27.18 -16.03
CA ILE A 215 21.29 26.07 -16.99
C ILE A 215 21.05 26.62 -18.41
N ALA A 216 22.07 26.48 -19.26
CA ALA A 216 21.97 26.72 -20.68
C ALA A 216 21.03 25.70 -21.32
N ILE A 217 20.21 26.17 -22.26
CA ILE A 217 19.43 25.30 -23.14
C ILE A 217 20.30 25.07 -24.37
N GLU A 218 20.53 23.82 -24.73
CA GLU A 218 21.33 23.50 -25.91
C GLU A 218 20.60 23.93 -27.19
N ASP A 219 21.30 24.50 -28.18
CA ASP A 219 20.71 24.98 -29.44
C ASP A 219 19.93 23.89 -30.21
N ALA A 220 20.25 22.62 -29.96
CA ALA A 220 19.57 21.46 -30.55
C ALA A 220 18.20 21.15 -29.90
N TYR A 221 17.88 21.74 -28.75
CA TYR A 221 16.60 21.52 -28.09
C TYR A 221 15.46 22.19 -28.86
N THR A 222 14.57 21.37 -29.41
CA THR A 222 13.40 21.78 -30.19
C THR A 222 12.08 21.41 -29.51
N GLY A 223 12.15 21.05 -28.23
CA GLY A 223 10.99 20.68 -27.44
C GLY A 223 10.22 21.89 -26.88
N PRO A 224 9.14 21.62 -26.12
CA PRO A 224 8.32 22.66 -25.51
C PRO A 224 9.14 23.58 -24.59
N ALA A 225 8.81 24.86 -24.60
CA ALA A 225 9.50 25.90 -23.82
C ALA A 225 8.51 26.74 -23.01
N LEU A 226 8.84 27.01 -21.74
CA LEU A 226 8.02 27.90 -20.92
C LEU A 226 8.13 29.34 -21.46
N LYS A 227 6.98 29.99 -21.65
CA LYS A 227 6.90 31.40 -22.01
C LYS A 227 6.83 32.25 -20.74
N ASP A 228 7.72 33.23 -20.61
CA ASP A 228 7.82 34.09 -19.42
C ASP A 228 7.91 33.29 -18.10
N ASN A 229 8.58 32.14 -18.15
CA ASN A 229 8.70 31.20 -17.03
C ASN A 229 7.35 30.69 -16.46
N LYS A 230 6.29 30.68 -17.29
CA LYS A 230 4.96 30.23 -16.91
C LYS A 230 4.46 29.11 -17.83
N VAL A 231 3.66 28.22 -17.25
CA VAL A 231 2.92 27.20 -18.00
C VAL A 231 1.76 27.88 -18.73
N THR A 232 1.66 27.63 -20.04
CA THR A 232 0.56 28.09 -20.90
C THR A 232 -0.17 26.90 -21.51
N LEU A 233 -1.36 27.12 -22.07
CA LEU A 233 -2.06 26.06 -22.80
C LEU A 233 -1.26 25.57 -24.01
N GLU A 234 -0.62 26.48 -24.75
CA GLU A 234 0.28 26.15 -25.86
C GLU A 234 1.41 25.22 -25.42
N PHE A 235 2.12 25.58 -24.34
CA PHE A 235 3.15 24.73 -23.75
C PHE A 235 2.61 23.35 -23.36
N MET A 236 1.42 23.28 -22.75
CA MET A 236 0.82 22.00 -22.36
C MET A 236 0.50 21.10 -23.55
N LEU A 237 -0.02 21.67 -24.63
CA LEU A 237 -0.32 20.92 -25.86
C LEU A 237 0.96 20.39 -26.50
N GLU A 238 1.99 21.23 -26.59
CA GLU A 238 3.32 20.83 -27.07
C GLU A 238 3.97 19.77 -26.18
N LEU A 239 3.85 19.91 -24.85
CA LEU A 239 4.40 18.96 -23.88
C LEU A 239 3.78 17.58 -24.01
N MET A 240 2.45 17.50 -24.08
CA MET A 240 1.75 16.24 -24.28
C MET A 240 2.15 15.58 -25.61
N GLU A 241 2.30 16.35 -26.68
CA GLU A 241 2.76 15.82 -27.97
C GLU A 241 4.22 15.37 -27.94
N HIS A 242 5.09 16.14 -27.28
CA HIS A 242 6.50 15.79 -27.08
C HIS A 242 6.65 14.46 -26.32
N TYR A 243 5.86 14.25 -25.27
CA TYR A 243 5.81 13.01 -24.50
C TYR A 243 5.20 11.84 -25.27
N LYS A 244 4.14 12.04 -26.07
CA LYS A 244 3.62 10.98 -26.95
C LYS A 244 4.70 10.43 -27.88
N ASN A 245 5.59 11.30 -28.33
CA ASN A 245 6.72 10.99 -29.19
C ASN A 245 7.97 10.50 -28.41
N GLN A 246 7.82 10.11 -27.13
CA GLN A 246 8.88 9.58 -26.27
C GLN A 246 10.08 10.52 -26.08
N LYS A 247 9.86 11.83 -26.22
CA LYS A 247 10.90 12.84 -25.98
C LYS A 247 10.79 13.39 -24.56
N ILE A 248 11.91 13.82 -24.00
CA ILE A 248 12.00 14.28 -22.61
C ILE A 248 11.97 15.82 -22.57
N LEU A 249 11.19 16.40 -21.64
CA LEU A 249 11.16 17.85 -21.40
C LEU A 249 12.54 18.30 -20.90
N HIS A 250 13.06 19.43 -21.40
CA HIS A 250 14.35 19.93 -20.95
C HIS A 250 14.38 20.18 -19.44
N ARG A 251 15.48 19.76 -18.78
CA ARG A 251 15.65 19.80 -17.31
C ARG A 251 15.39 21.18 -16.70
N LYS A 252 15.73 22.28 -17.40
CA LYS A 252 15.48 23.65 -16.92
C LYS A 252 14.00 23.90 -16.65
N TYR A 253 13.14 23.49 -17.58
CA TYR A 253 11.69 23.66 -17.47
C TYR A 253 11.10 22.67 -16.46
N ALA A 254 11.60 21.44 -16.42
CA ALA A 254 11.21 20.45 -15.42
C ALA A 254 11.48 20.95 -13.98
N TYR A 255 12.68 21.49 -13.71
CA TYR A 255 12.99 22.09 -12.41
C TYR A 255 12.10 23.28 -12.08
N LYS A 256 11.83 24.17 -13.05
CA LYS A 256 10.96 25.33 -12.84
C LYS A 256 9.53 24.90 -12.47
N ILE A 257 8.96 23.93 -13.18
CA ILE A 257 7.64 23.38 -12.87
C ILE A 257 7.60 22.81 -11.45
N LEU A 258 8.63 22.04 -11.04
CA LEU A 258 8.68 21.48 -9.69
C LEU A 258 8.69 22.55 -8.60
N CYS A 259 9.46 23.63 -8.80
CA CYS A 259 9.51 24.74 -7.85
C CYS A 259 8.18 25.48 -7.75
N ASP A 260 7.55 25.77 -8.88
CA ASP A 260 6.27 26.47 -8.91
C ASP A 260 5.16 25.64 -8.25
N VAL A 261 5.16 24.32 -8.47
CA VAL A 261 4.20 23.42 -7.83
C VAL A 261 4.47 23.31 -6.34
N ASP A 262 5.73 23.20 -5.89
CA ASP A 262 6.07 23.19 -4.46
C ASP A 262 5.58 24.45 -3.75
N GLU A 263 5.88 25.62 -4.32
CA GLU A 263 5.44 26.91 -3.79
C GLU A 263 3.91 26.97 -3.71
N TYR A 264 3.21 26.54 -4.77
CA TYR A 264 1.76 26.51 -4.78
C TYR A 264 1.20 25.52 -3.74
N MET A 265 1.68 24.28 -3.70
CA MET A 265 1.14 23.22 -2.84
C MET A 265 1.32 23.52 -1.35
N ARG A 266 2.38 24.22 -0.96
CA ARG A 266 2.58 24.73 0.42
C ARG A 266 1.44 25.62 0.90
N THR A 267 0.79 26.35 -0.01
CA THR A 267 -0.33 27.24 0.35
C THR A 267 -1.65 26.49 0.57
N GLN A 268 -1.72 25.22 0.15
CA GLN A 268 -2.95 24.46 0.20
C GLN A 268 -3.17 23.84 1.59
N PRO A 269 -4.43 23.71 2.05
CA PRO A 269 -4.75 22.93 3.24
C PRO A 269 -4.61 21.42 2.97
N SER A 270 -4.58 20.62 4.04
CA SER A 270 -4.53 19.15 3.92
C SER A 270 -5.84 18.55 3.44
N LEU A 271 -6.98 19.21 3.73
CA LEU A 271 -8.27 18.97 3.10
C LEU A 271 -8.68 20.23 2.33
N VAL A 272 -8.90 20.10 1.02
CA VAL A 272 -9.32 21.19 0.13
C VAL A 272 -10.82 21.13 -0.12
N ASP A 273 -11.53 22.24 0.10
CA ASP A 273 -12.94 22.36 -0.29
C ASP A 273 -13.07 22.76 -1.76
N ILE A 274 -13.95 22.07 -2.48
CA ILE A 274 -14.27 22.35 -3.87
C ILE A 274 -15.76 22.72 -3.95
N ASN A 275 -16.05 23.87 -4.54
CA ASN A 275 -17.41 24.28 -4.87
C ASN A 275 -17.65 24.14 -6.37
N VAL A 276 -18.46 23.15 -6.76
CA VAL A 276 -18.94 22.91 -8.12
C VAL A 276 -20.27 23.64 -8.29
N PRO A 277 -20.34 24.68 -9.14
CA PRO A 277 -21.58 25.42 -9.38
C PRO A 277 -22.69 24.52 -9.96
N ASP A 278 -23.94 24.96 -9.79
CA ASP A 278 -25.10 24.31 -10.40
C ASP A 278 -24.91 24.12 -11.90
N GLU A 279 -25.43 23.01 -12.43
CA GLU A 279 -25.29 22.56 -13.84
C GLU A 279 -23.85 22.33 -14.34
N SER A 280 -22.81 22.70 -13.57
CA SER A 280 -21.42 22.52 -13.95
C SER A 280 -20.98 21.08 -13.72
N LYS A 281 -20.26 20.52 -14.69
CA LYS A 281 -19.67 19.18 -14.61
C LYS A 281 -18.38 19.23 -13.81
N PHE A 282 -18.13 18.19 -13.01
CA PHE A 282 -16.83 17.94 -12.37
C PHE A 282 -16.41 16.49 -12.58
N THR A 283 -15.12 16.24 -12.86
CA THR A 283 -14.59 14.90 -13.13
C THR A 283 -13.66 14.44 -12.00
N ILE A 284 -13.82 13.20 -11.54
CA ILE A 284 -12.93 12.54 -10.56
C ILE A 284 -12.29 11.32 -11.24
N CYS A 285 -10.97 11.30 -11.31
CA CYS A 285 -10.14 10.18 -11.74
C CYS A 285 -9.48 9.52 -10.54
N GLY A 286 -9.28 8.21 -10.60
CA GLY A 286 -8.46 7.47 -9.65
C GLY A 286 -7.01 7.36 -10.10
N ASP A 287 -6.39 6.25 -9.71
CA ASP A 287 -5.01 5.88 -10.00
C ASP A 287 -4.75 5.88 -11.51
N ILE A 288 -3.57 6.35 -11.92
CA ILE A 288 -3.10 6.27 -13.31
C ILE A 288 -1.75 5.57 -13.45
N HIS A 289 -0.95 5.47 -12.37
CA HIS A 289 0.26 4.65 -12.28
C HIS A 289 1.18 4.71 -13.50
N GLY A 290 1.56 5.92 -13.93
CA GLY A 290 2.49 6.09 -15.04
C GLY A 290 2.00 5.58 -16.40
N GLN A 291 0.69 5.37 -16.58
CA GLN A 291 0.08 5.03 -17.87
C GLN A 291 -0.25 6.29 -18.69
N PHE A 292 0.79 6.95 -19.20
CA PHE A 292 0.66 8.26 -19.87
C PHE A 292 -0.27 8.24 -21.09
N TYR A 293 -0.24 7.17 -21.88
CA TYR A 293 -1.07 7.06 -23.08
C TYR A 293 -2.56 6.92 -22.73
N ASP A 294 -2.88 6.24 -21.62
CA ASP A 294 -4.25 6.18 -21.10
C ASP A 294 -4.68 7.50 -20.47
N LEU A 295 -3.79 8.23 -19.80
CA LEU A 295 -4.06 9.61 -19.37
C LEU A 295 -4.45 10.51 -20.56
N MET A 296 -3.73 10.40 -21.69
CA MET A 296 -4.08 11.10 -22.92
C MET A 296 -5.44 10.64 -23.47
N ASN A 297 -5.77 9.36 -23.35
CA ASN A 297 -7.07 8.84 -23.74
C ASN A 297 -8.20 9.43 -22.88
N ILE A 298 -8.01 9.56 -21.56
CA ILE A 298 -8.97 10.25 -20.66
C ILE A 298 -9.26 11.66 -21.17
N PHE A 299 -8.24 12.43 -21.51
CA PHE A 299 -8.42 13.78 -22.04
C PHE A 299 -9.05 13.81 -23.44
N LYS A 300 -8.80 12.80 -24.27
CA LYS A 300 -9.45 12.64 -25.58
C LYS A 300 -10.95 12.37 -25.44
N ILE A 301 -11.35 11.49 -24.52
CA ILE A 301 -12.75 11.08 -24.37
C ILE A 301 -13.59 12.03 -23.50
N ASN A 302 -12.96 12.72 -22.53
CA ASN A 302 -13.66 13.56 -21.56
C ASN A 302 -13.35 15.06 -21.71
N GLY A 303 -12.51 15.43 -22.67
CA GLY A 303 -12.05 16.79 -22.92
C GLY A 303 -10.80 17.15 -22.11
N LEU A 304 -10.06 18.16 -22.56
CA LEU A 304 -8.91 18.66 -21.80
C LEU A 304 -9.35 19.36 -20.50
N PRO A 305 -8.49 19.37 -19.48
CA PRO A 305 -8.70 20.23 -18.31
C PRO A 305 -8.84 21.70 -18.73
N SER A 306 -9.80 22.39 -18.12
CA SER A 306 -10.05 23.82 -18.34
C SER A 306 -10.97 24.35 -17.23
N PRO A 307 -11.20 25.68 -17.14
CA PRO A 307 -12.16 26.22 -16.18
C PRO A 307 -13.58 25.67 -16.33
N THR A 308 -13.98 25.23 -17.53
CA THR A 308 -15.29 24.64 -17.81
C THR A 308 -15.31 23.11 -17.79
N ASN A 309 -14.15 22.46 -17.61
CA ASN A 309 -14.02 21.01 -17.50
C ASN A 309 -13.00 20.67 -16.41
N PRO A 310 -13.35 20.86 -15.12
CA PRO A 310 -12.46 20.63 -14.00
C PRO A 310 -12.26 19.14 -13.69
N TYR A 311 -11.09 18.82 -13.13
CA TYR A 311 -10.66 17.47 -12.77
C TYR A 311 -10.10 17.40 -11.35
N LEU A 312 -10.34 16.28 -10.68
CA LEU A 312 -9.60 15.81 -9.52
C LEU A 312 -8.95 14.46 -9.87
N PHE A 313 -7.62 14.36 -9.74
CA PHE A 313 -6.90 13.08 -9.80
C PHE A 313 -6.56 12.62 -8.37
N ASN A 314 -7.07 11.46 -7.98
CA ASN A 314 -7.09 11.02 -6.59
C ASN A 314 -5.91 10.10 -6.21
N GLY A 315 -4.69 10.63 -6.37
CA GLY A 315 -3.45 9.94 -5.99
C GLY A 315 -2.99 8.85 -6.96
N ASP A 316 -1.82 8.30 -6.68
CA ASP A 316 -1.18 7.21 -7.42
C ASP A 316 -1.00 7.55 -8.91
N PHE A 317 -0.28 8.64 -9.13
CA PHE A 317 0.07 9.16 -10.45
C PHE A 317 1.23 8.41 -11.09
N VAL A 318 2.11 7.89 -10.24
CA VAL A 318 3.42 7.36 -10.59
C VAL A 318 3.55 5.91 -10.14
N ASP A 319 4.74 5.35 -10.37
CA ASP A 319 5.12 3.96 -10.14
C ASP A 319 4.37 2.97 -11.03
N ARG A 320 4.90 1.75 -11.13
CA ARG A 320 4.37 0.63 -11.91
C ARG A 320 4.50 0.83 -13.42
N GLY A 321 3.77 1.79 -13.99
CA GLY A 321 3.93 2.17 -15.38
C GLY A 321 5.26 2.88 -15.61
N SER A 322 5.78 2.74 -16.83
CA SER A 322 7.12 3.23 -17.21
C SER A 322 7.10 4.63 -17.85
N PHE A 323 5.98 5.33 -17.74
CA PHE A 323 5.80 6.72 -18.19
C PHE A 323 5.29 7.61 -17.06
N SER A 324 5.79 7.37 -15.83
CA SER A 324 5.41 8.11 -14.63
C SER A 324 5.85 9.57 -14.69
N VAL A 325 7.03 9.84 -15.27
CA VAL A 325 7.57 11.19 -15.46
C VAL A 325 6.66 12.02 -16.37
N GLU A 326 6.20 11.44 -17.47
CA GLU A 326 5.30 12.08 -18.42
C GLU A 326 3.93 12.36 -17.79
N CYS A 327 3.40 11.42 -17.02
CA CYS A 327 2.17 11.61 -16.25
C CYS A 327 2.30 12.77 -15.28
N ILE A 328 3.27 12.73 -14.37
CA ILE A 328 3.33 13.71 -13.28
C ILE A 328 3.61 15.13 -13.77
N PHE A 329 4.48 15.32 -14.78
CA PHE A 329 4.70 16.64 -15.36
C PHE A 329 3.47 17.16 -16.11
N THR A 330 2.69 16.28 -16.73
CA THR A 330 1.42 16.67 -17.35
C THR A 330 0.41 17.14 -16.30
N LEU A 331 0.25 16.39 -15.20
CA LEU A 331 -0.67 16.76 -14.11
C LEU A 331 -0.23 18.07 -13.43
N PHE A 332 1.07 18.20 -13.11
CA PHE A 332 1.64 19.42 -12.54
C PHE A 332 1.49 20.62 -13.46
N GLY A 333 1.70 20.44 -14.76
CA GLY A 333 1.47 21.49 -15.75
C GLY A 333 0.01 21.97 -15.76
N PHE A 334 -0.98 21.06 -15.78
CA PHE A 334 -2.38 21.46 -15.67
C PHE A 334 -2.75 22.06 -14.32
N LYS A 335 -2.09 21.64 -13.23
CA LYS A 335 -2.27 22.25 -11.91
C LYS A 335 -1.80 23.71 -11.91
N LEU A 336 -0.65 24.01 -12.49
CA LEU A 336 -0.14 25.37 -12.62
C LEU A 336 -0.98 26.22 -13.58
N LEU A 337 -1.49 25.62 -14.66
CA LEU A 337 -2.32 26.31 -15.65
C LEU A 337 -3.73 26.63 -15.12
N TYR A 338 -4.34 25.71 -14.38
CA TYR A 338 -5.71 25.82 -13.87
C TYR A 338 -5.78 25.51 -12.36
N PRO A 339 -5.14 26.31 -11.50
CA PRO A 339 -4.98 26.00 -10.08
C PRO A 339 -6.29 25.78 -9.31
N ASN A 340 -7.38 26.44 -9.74
CA ASN A 340 -8.70 26.35 -9.11
C ASN A 340 -9.67 25.39 -9.82
N HIS A 341 -9.21 24.66 -10.85
CA HIS A 341 -10.03 23.74 -11.64
C HIS A 341 -9.33 22.39 -11.92
N PHE A 342 -8.07 22.26 -11.53
CA PHE A 342 -7.33 21.01 -11.57
C PHE A 342 -6.82 20.69 -10.16
N PHE A 343 -7.26 19.56 -9.63
CA PHE A 343 -7.05 19.14 -8.25
C PHE A 343 -6.31 17.80 -8.22
N MET A 344 -5.51 17.60 -7.18
CA MET A 344 -4.65 16.44 -7.03
C MET A 344 -4.61 16.04 -5.55
N SER A 345 -5.03 14.82 -5.23
CA SER A 345 -4.83 14.23 -3.90
C SER A 345 -3.52 13.44 -3.86
N ARG A 346 -2.88 13.35 -2.70
CA ARG A 346 -1.78 12.42 -2.45
C ARG A 346 -2.32 10.98 -2.41
N GLY A 347 -1.65 10.06 -3.10
CA GLY A 347 -1.82 8.61 -2.94
C GLY A 347 -0.66 7.98 -2.14
N ASN A 348 -0.72 6.68 -1.90
CA ASN A 348 0.37 6.01 -1.18
C ASN A 348 1.63 5.89 -2.04
N HIS A 349 1.51 5.90 -3.36
CA HIS A 349 2.64 5.92 -4.29
C HIS A 349 3.31 7.29 -4.42
N GLU A 350 2.74 8.38 -3.89
CA GLU A 350 3.46 9.64 -3.70
C GLU A 350 4.27 9.64 -2.38
N SER A 351 5.04 8.57 -2.16
CA SER A 351 5.91 8.36 -1.00
C SER A 351 7.26 7.74 -1.38
N ILE A 352 8.30 8.09 -0.62
CA ILE A 352 9.68 7.70 -0.92
C ILE A 352 9.85 6.17 -0.96
N ASN A 353 9.21 5.47 -0.02
CA ASN A 353 9.29 4.02 0.07
C ASN A 353 8.72 3.34 -1.17
N MET A 354 7.58 3.83 -1.68
CA MET A 354 6.96 3.28 -2.87
C MET A 354 7.80 3.61 -4.11
N ASN A 355 8.24 4.86 -4.27
CA ASN A 355 8.97 5.29 -5.45
C ASN A 355 10.31 4.57 -5.66
N HIS A 356 11.04 4.26 -4.59
CA HIS A 356 12.26 3.46 -4.68
C HIS A 356 12.00 2.01 -5.10
N MET A 357 10.85 1.47 -4.71
CA MET A 357 10.51 0.06 -4.93
C MET A 357 9.85 -0.16 -6.29
N TYR A 358 8.96 0.74 -6.70
CA TYR A 358 8.03 0.55 -7.81
C TYR A 358 8.33 1.38 -9.06
N GLY A 359 9.46 2.08 -9.08
CA GLY A 359 10.11 2.51 -10.33
C GLY A 359 10.23 4.00 -10.51
N PHE A 360 9.43 4.84 -9.86
CA PHE A 360 9.46 6.27 -10.10
C PHE A 360 10.81 6.91 -9.80
N THR A 361 11.46 6.57 -8.68
CA THR A 361 12.80 7.09 -8.37
C THR A 361 13.82 6.66 -9.43
N GLY A 362 13.73 5.42 -9.90
CA GLY A 362 14.59 4.90 -10.97
C GLY A 362 14.34 5.60 -12.31
N GLU A 363 13.08 5.86 -12.65
CA GLU A 363 12.66 6.53 -13.88
C GLU A 363 13.14 7.98 -13.91
N VAL A 364 12.93 8.73 -12.82
CA VAL A 364 13.41 10.12 -12.69
C VAL A 364 14.94 10.17 -12.76
N SER A 365 15.63 9.24 -12.10
CA SER A 365 17.09 9.18 -12.13
C SER A 365 17.63 8.86 -13.53
N ALA A 366 16.93 8.03 -14.29
CA ALA A 366 17.31 7.66 -15.65
C ALA A 366 17.03 8.78 -16.67
N LYS A 367 15.88 9.46 -16.56
CA LYS A 367 15.47 10.54 -17.47
C LYS A 367 16.07 11.91 -17.11
N TYR A 368 16.41 12.11 -15.85
CA TYR A 368 16.96 13.36 -15.30
C TYR A 368 18.13 13.12 -14.35
N THR A 369 17.93 13.27 -13.04
CA THR A 369 18.97 13.13 -12.00
C THR A 369 18.36 12.63 -10.70
N SER A 370 19.17 12.01 -9.84
CA SER A 370 18.74 11.64 -8.48
C SER A 370 18.29 12.85 -7.66
N ARG A 371 18.96 14.00 -7.82
CA ARG A 371 18.58 15.26 -7.18
C ARG A 371 17.14 15.68 -7.54
N MET A 372 16.69 15.43 -8.78
CA MET A 372 15.31 15.71 -9.17
C MET A 372 14.32 14.75 -8.48
N ALA A 373 14.70 13.49 -8.24
CA ALA A 373 13.86 12.54 -7.48
C ALA A 373 13.65 13.00 -6.02
N ASP A 374 14.68 13.58 -5.41
CA ASP A 374 14.58 14.20 -4.08
C ASP A 374 13.61 15.40 -4.09
N MET A 375 13.65 16.21 -5.16
CA MET A 375 12.73 17.34 -5.32
C MET A 375 11.27 16.87 -5.46
N PHE A 376 11.01 15.83 -6.25
CA PHE A 376 9.68 15.22 -6.34
C PHE A 376 9.16 14.76 -4.98
N THR A 377 10.01 14.10 -4.19
CA THR A 377 9.65 13.63 -2.84
C THR A 377 9.17 14.79 -1.96
N ARG A 378 9.83 15.95 -2.06
CA ARG A 378 9.45 17.16 -1.31
C ARG A 378 8.14 17.75 -1.80
N VAL A 379 7.93 17.83 -3.13
CA VAL A 379 6.65 18.27 -3.70
C VAL A 379 5.51 17.35 -3.27
N PHE A 380 5.72 16.03 -3.32
CA PHE A 380 4.74 15.02 -2.93
C PHE A 380 4.32 15.13 -1.47
N ASN A 381 5.23 15.55 -0.57
CA ASN A 381 4.88 15.81 0.82
C ASN A 381 3.87 16.95 0.99
N TRP A 382 3.80 17.90 0.05
CA TRP A 382 2.86 19.02 0.10
C TRP A 382 1.52 18.77 -0.58
N LEU A 383 1.35 17.65 -1.30
CA LEU A 383 0.07 17.30 -1.92
C LEU A 383 -1.05 17.21 -0.86
N PRO A 384 -2.22 17.84 -1.09
CA PRO A 384 -3.39 17.66 -0.21
C PRO A 384 -3.75 16.18 -0.04
N LEU A 385 -4.24 15.80 1.13
CA LEU A 385 -4.56 14.40 1.43
C LEU A 385 -5.97 14.01 0.98
N CYS A 386 -6.90 14.97 0.95
CA CYS A 386 -8.29 14.74 0.55
C CYS A 386 -8.98 16.02 0.08
N HIS A 387 -10.14 15.86 -0.56
CA HIS A 387 -10.95 16.95 -1.09
C HIS A 387 -12.41 16.77 -0.66
N CYS A 388 -13.08 17.86 -0.27
CA CYS A 388 -14.51 17.84 0.02
C CYS A 388 -15.29 18.65 -1.01
N ILE A 389 -16.07 17.98 -1.85
CA ILE A 389 -16.84 18.58 -2.93
C ILE A 389 -18.24 18.93 -2.42
N ASN A 390 -18.64 20.20 -2.58
CA ASN A 390 -19.92 20.78 -2.16
C ASN A 390 -20.32 20.44 -0.72
N LYS A 391 -19.32 20.20 0.16
CA LYS A 391 -19.52 19.74 1.56
C LYS A 391 -20.29 18.43 1.69
N LYS A 392 -20.37 17.63 0.61
CA LYS A 392 -21.22 16.44 0.49
C LYS A 392 -20.48 15.18 0.08
N ILE A 393 -19.40 15.31 -0.70
CA ILE A 393 -18.60 14.18 -1.14
C ILE A 393 -17.19 14.36 -0.59
N LEU A 394 -16.69 13.39 0.18
CA LEU A 394 -15.27 13.34 0.55
C LEU A 394 -14.53 12.44 -0.44
N VAL A 395 -13.44 12.93 -0.99
CA VAL A 395 -12.56 12.20 -1.91
C VAL A 395 -11.18 12.04 -1.28
N MET A 396 -10.70 10.80 -1.15
CA MET A 396 -9.39 10.45 -0.58
C MET A 396 -8.85 9.21 -1.28
N HIS A 397 -7.55 9.00 -1.32
CA HIS A 397 -6.99 7.88 -2.10
C HIS A 397 -7.36 6.50 -1.52
N GLY A 398 -6.98 6.26 -0.25
CA GLY A 398 -7.19 5.02 0.48
C GLY A 398 -8.59 4.92 1.07
N GLY A 399 -8.79 5.31 2.33
CA GLY A 399 -9.99 4.91 3.04
C GLY A 399 -10.28 5.65 4.35
N LEU A 400 -11.22 5.09 5.10
CA LEU A 400 -11.63 5.60 6.41
C LEU A 400 -10.78 5.05 7.56
N PHE A 401 -11.16 5.46 8.76
CA PHE A 401 -10.27 5.50 9.92
C PHE A 401 -10.51 4.39 10.93
N SER A 402 -9.48 4.06 11.70
CA SER A 402 -9.55 3.13 12.83
C SER A 402 -10.39 3.65 14.01
N ARG A 403 -10.68 4.96 14.04
CA ARG A 403 -11.44 5.63 15.10
C ARG A 403 -12.74 6.18 14.56
N ASP A 404 -13.80 6.15 15.38
CA ASP A 404 -15.12 6.60 14.94
C ASP A 404 -15.26 8.13 14.94
N ASN A 405 -14.64 8.81 15.90
CA ASN A 405 -14.86 10.23 16.21
C ASN A 405 -14.18 11.22 15.25
N VAL A 406 -13.65 10.75 14.13
CA VAL A 406 -12.97 11.60 13.15
C VAL A 406 -13.96 12.53 12.45
N VAL A 407 -13.62 13.81 12.42
CA VAL A 407 -14.35 14.87 11.69
C VAL A 407 -13.51 15.52 10.61
N LEU A 408 -14.13 16.23 9.67
CA LEU A 408 -13.41 16.90 8.57
C LEU A 408 -12.33 17.88 9.05
N ASP A 409 -12.55 18.53 10.20
CA ASP A 409 -11.57 19.47 10.76
C ASP A 409 -10.30 18.76 11.26
N ASP A 410 -10.41 17.51 11.73
CA ASP A 410 -9.22 16.70 12.06
C ASP A 410 -8.34 16.51 10.81
N LEU A 411 -8.96 16.32 9.64
CA LEU A 411 -8.27 16.12 8.37
C LEU A 411 -7.61 17.41 7.86
N ARG A 412 -8.22 18.57 8.12
CA ARG A 412 -7.64 19.88 7.80
C ARG A 412 -6.38 20.17 8.61
N CYS A 413 -6.35 19.71 9.86
CA CYS A 413 -5.26 19.95 10.81
C CYS A 413 -4.09 18.98 10.70
N ILE A 414 -4.13 17.99 9.80
CA ILE A 414 -2.99 17.08 9.58
C ILE A 414 -1.80 17.87 9.05
N ASP A 415 -0.68 17.84 9.79
CA ASP A 415 0.62 18.26 9.25
C ASP A 415 1.12 17.21 8.27
N ARG A 416 0.95 17.50 6.98
CA ARG A 416 1.15 16.52 5.90
C ARG A 416 2.55 16.53 5.30
N ASN A 417 3.38 17.52 5.63
CA ASN A 417 4.71 17.70 5.04
C ASN A 417 5.74 16.73 5.62
N CYS A 418 5.46 15.44 5.49
CA CYS A 418 6.31 14.35 5.90
C CYS A 418 6.05 13.13 5.03
N GLN A 419 6.87 12.10 5.19
CA GLN A 419 6.50 10.77 4.70
C GLN A 419 5.30 10.25 5.50
N PRO A 420 4.38 9.48 4.88
CA PRO A 420 3.27 8.88 5.60
C PRO A 420 3.76 8.07 6.82
N PRO A 421 3.22 8.30 8.02
CA PRO A 421 3.56 7.51 9.20
C PRO A 421 3.06 6.06 9.06
N GLU A 422 3.52 5.17 9.94
CA GLU A 422 3.07 3.77 9.97
C GLU A 422 1.62 3.62 10.47
N GLU A 423 1.09 4.61 11.19
CA GLU A 423 -0.26 4.64 11.74
C GLU A 423 -0.85 6.06 11.78
N GLY A 424 -2.15 6.18 12.06
CA GLY A 424 -2.86 7.46 12.23
C GLY A 424 -3.57 7.94 10.96
N LEU A 425 -4.21 9.11 11.05
CA LEU A 425 -5.15 9.60 10.03
C LEU A 425 -4.53 9.73 8.64
N MET A 426 -3.29 10.26 8.54
CA MET A 426 -2.58 10.38 7.27
C MET A 426 -2.29 9.01 6.64
N CYS A 427 -1.92 8.02 7.46
CA CYS A 427 -1.69 6.66 6.99
C CYS A 427 -3.00 6.06 6.45
N GLU A 428 -4.08 6.15 7.23
CA GLU A 428 -5.38 5.55 6.90
C GLU A 428 -6.03 6.19 5.66
N LEU A 429 -5.89 7.51 5.47
CA LEU A 429 -6.32 8.22 4.26
C LEU A 429 -5.68 7.69 2.99
N LEU A 430 -4.47 7.14 3.08
CA LEU A 430 -3.68 6.68 1.94
C LEU A 430 -3.73 5.16 1.75
N TRP A 431 -4.04 4.38 2.79
CA TRP A 431 -3.84 2.92 2.78
C TRP A 431 -5.06 2.06 3.14
N SER A 432 -6.10 2.63 3.75
CA SER A 432 -7.25 1.82 4.18
C SER A 432 -8.11 1.36 3.00
N ASP A 433 -8.73 0.18 3.13
CA ASP A 433 -9.62 -0.42 2.13
C ASP A 433 -11.03 -0.70 2.73
N PRO A 434 -12.11 -0.63 1.93
CA PRO A 434 -13.42 -1.08 2.38
C PRO A 434 -13.47 -2.62 2.53
N GLN A 435 -14.34 -3.12 3.41
CA GLN A 435 -14.67 -4.55 3.54
C GLN A 435 -16.19 -4.77 3.53
N ALA A 436 -16.63 -5.92 3.04
CA ALA A 436 -18.06 -6.23 2.91
C ALA A 436 -18.79 -6.31 4.26
N TRP A 437 -18.10 -6.77 5.31
CA TRP A 437 -18.71 -7.06 6.61
C TRP A 437 -18.62 -5.84 7.54
N PRO A 438 -19.59 -5.63 8.45
CA PRO A 438 -19.52 -4.57 9.46
C PRO A 438 -18.27 -4.65 10.34
N GLY A 439 -17.87 -3.51 10.90
CA GLY A 439 -16.75 -3.35 11.81
C GLY A 439 -15.45 -2.96 11.11
N ARG A 440 -14.33 -3.32 11.74
CA ARG A 440 -12.98 -3.05 11.23
C ARG A 440 -12.15 -4.32 11.28
N GLY A 441 -11.25 -4.47 10.31
CA GLY A 441 -10.33 -5.59 10.21
C GLY A 441 -8.89 -5.13 9.99
N PRO A 442 -7.91 -6.02 10.22
CA PRO A 442 -6.53 -5.74 9.83
C PRO A 442 -6.45 -5.56 8.32
N SER A 443 -5.66 -4.59 7.84
CA SER A 443 -5.49 -4.40 6.41
C SER A 443 -4.76 -5.59 5.75
N LYS A 444 -5.28 -6.04 4.60
CA LYS A 444 -4.60 -7.03 3.75
C LYS A 444 -3.22 -6.56 3.30
N ARG A 445 -3.02 -5.23 3.26
CA ARG A 445 -1.76 -4.58 2.88
C ARG A 445 -0.73 -4.52 4.00
N GLY A 446 -1.13 -4.83 5.24
CA GLY A 446 -0.25 -4.74 6.42
C GLY A 446 0.00 -3.32 6.93
N VAL A 447 -0.71 -2.34 6.37
CA VAL A 447 -0.72 -0.91 6.73
C VAL A 447 -2.11 -0.35 6.47
N GLY A 448 -2.57 0.59 7.29
CA GLY A 448 -3.97 1.04 7.33
C GLY A 448 -4.90 -0.02 7.92
N ILE A 449 -6.20 0.11 7.65
CA ILE A 449 -7.23 -0.83 8.13
C ILE A 449 -8.18 -1.26 7.02
N GLN A 450 -8.97 -2.31 7.28
CA GLN A 450 -10.21 -2.55 6.57
C GLN A 450 -11.39 -1.96 7.36
N PHE A 451 -12.34 -1.33 6.66
CA PHE A 451 -13.52 -0.70 7.29
C PHE A 451 -14.83 -1.10 6.62
N GLY A 452 -15.85 -1.40 7.43
CA GLY A 452 -17.14 -1.89 6.98
C GLY A 452 -18.17 -0.80 6.62
N PRO A 453 -19.37 -1.23 6.18
CA PRO A 453 -20.47 -0.33 5.84
C PRO A 453 -20.97 0.52 7.02
N ASP A 454 -20.95 -0.01 8.24
CA ASP A 454 -21.32 0.69 9.47
C ASP A 454 -20.36 1.85 9.80
N VAL A 455 -19.07 1.66 9.57
CA VAL A 455 -18.04 2.70 9.72
C VAL A 455 -18.29 3.84 8.73
N THR A 456 -18.53 3.48 7.46
CA THR A 456 -18.81 4.46 6.39
C THR A 456 -20.06 5.26 6.69
N LYS A 457 -21.15 4.58 7.02
CA LYS A 457 -22.43 5.21 7.36
C LYS A 457 -22.30 6.16 8.55
N THR A 458 -21.58 5.74 9.59
CA THR A 458 -21.36 6.56 10.79
C THR A 458 -20.55 7.81 10.48
N PHE A 459 -19.46 7.66 9.71
CA PHE A 459 -18.61 8.77 9.30
C PHE A 459 -19.36 9.78 8.42
N CYS A 460 -20.08 9.29 7.38
CA CYS A 460 -20.87 10.14 6.49
C CYS A 460 -21.94 10.91 7.26
N LYS A 461 -22.70 10.23 8.13
CA LYS A 461 -23.72 10.87 8.97
C LYS A 461 -23.13 11.94 9.90
N ARG A 462 -22.00 11.65 10.55
CA ARG A 462 -21.33 12.58 11.48
C ARG A 462 -20.85 13.85 10.78
N ASN A 463 -20.37 13.72 9.54
CA ASN A 463 -19.80 14.82 8.77
C ASN A 463 -20.77 15.44 7.75
N ASN A 464 -22.05 15.06 7.79
CA ASN A 464 -23.09 15.50 6.84
C ASN A 464 -22.73 15.25 5.36
N LEU A 465 -22.01 14.16 5.10
CA LEU A 465 -21.65 13.71 3.75
C LEU A 465 -22.70 12.74 3.22
N ASP A 466 -22.89 12.74 1.91
CA ASP A 466 -23.78 11.80 1.23
C ASP A 466 -23.04 10.47 0.99
N TYR A 467 -21.79 10.53 0.52
CA TYR A 467 -20.92 9.38 0.30
C TYR A 467 -19.43 9.77 0.24
N VAL A 468 -18.55 8.78 0.20
CA VAL A 468 -17.10 8.94 -0.04
C VAL A 468 -16.70 8.33 -1.38
N VAL A 469 -15.72 8.95 -2.04
CA VAL A 469 -15.06 8.42 -3.22
C VAL A 469 -13.60 8.12 -2.88
N ARG A 470 -13.13 6.95 -3.30
CA ARG A 470 -11.75 6.52 -3.12
C ARG A 470 -11.22 5.78 -4.35
N SER A 471 -9.95 5.41 -4.34
CA SER A 471 -9.28 4.80 -5.49
C SER A 471 -8.51 3.53 -5.10
N HIS A 472 -7.18 3.45 -5.18
CA HIS A 472 -6.27 2.49 -4.48
C HIS A 472 -6.45 0.97 -4.73
N GLU A 473 -7.59 0.52 -5.26
CA GLU A 473 -7.87 -0.87 -5.61
C GLU A 473 -8.33 -0.96 -7.06
N VAL A 474 -7.66 -1.84 -7.81
CA VAL A 474 -8.08 -2.24 -9.17
C VAL A 474 -9.49 -2.82 -9.11
N LYS A 475 -10.33 -2.45 -10.07
CA LYS A 475 -11.69 -3.00 -10.27
C LYS A 475 -11.90 -3.34 -11.73
N ASP A 476 -12.59 -4.45 -12.00
CA ASP A 476 -12.78 -4.98 -13.37
C ASP A 476 -13.38 -3.95 -14.33
N MET A 477 -14.38 -3.19 -13.88
CA MET A 477 -15.03 -2.13 -14.68
C MET A 477 -14.40 -0.75 -14.47
N GLY A 478 -13.28 -0.67 -13.75
CA GLY A 478 -12.64 0.59 -13.32
C GLY A 478 -13.35 1.29 -12.16
N TYR A 479 -14.47 0.77 -11.66
CA TYR A 479 -15.14 1.29 -10.48
C TYR A 479 -15.93 0.20 -9.74
N GLU A 480 -16.30 0.49 -8.49
CA GLU A 480 -17.19 -0.35 -7.69
C GLU A 480 -17.97 0.52 -6.70
N VAL A 481 -19.25 0.20 -6.49
CA VAL A 481 -20.11 0.87 -5.51
C VAL A 481 -20.40 -0.11 -4.37
N THR A 482 -19.97 0.24 -3.16
CA THR A 482 -20.08 -0.59 -1.95
C THR A 482 -20.76 0.19 -0.82
N HIS A 483 -20.97 -0.48 0.31
CA HIS A 483 -21.53 0.12 1.53
C HIS A 483 -22.84 0.87 1.29
N ASP A 484 -23.80 0.20 0.65
CA ASP A 484 -25.13 0.74 0.35
C ASP A 484 -25.09 2.06 -0.45
N GLY A 485 -24.09 2.21 -1.33
CA GLY A 485 -23.91 3.40 -2.16
C GLY A 485 -23.07 4.51 -1.51
N GLN A 486 -22.58 4.32 -0.27
CA GLN A 486 -21.84 5.35 0.45
C GLN A 486 -20.32 5.26 0.29
N CYS A 487 -19.77 4.19 -0.28
CA CYS A 487 -18.35 4.06 -0.57
C CYS A 487 -18.12 3.65 -2.02
N ILE A 488 -17.51 4.54 -2.80
CA ILE A 488 -17.29 4.36 -4.23
C ILE A 488 -15.80 4.26 -4.51
N THR A 489 -15.37 3.18 -5.16
CA THR A 489 -14.01 3.02 -5.66
C THR A 489 -13.97 3.41 -7.13
N VAL A 490 -13.00 4.22 -7.56
CA VAL A 490 -12.70 4.54 -8.97
C VAL A 490 -11.22 4.37 -9.25
N PHE A 491 -10.89 3.71 -10.36
CA PHE A 491 -9.55 3.36 -10.78
C PHE A 491 -9.38 3.68 -12.26
N SER A 492 -8.38 4.50 -12.62
CA SER A 492 -8.27 5.10 -13.97
C SER A 492 -7.12 4.52 -14.81
N ALA A 493 -6.50 3.41 -14.37
CA ALA A 493 -5.46 2.69 -15.10
C ALA A 493 -6.05 1.40 -15.73
N PRO A 494 -6.51 1.44 -16.99
CA PRO A 494 -7.01 0.25 -17.69
C PRO A 494 -5.87 -0.74 -18.00
N ASN A 495 -6.17 -2.03 -18.10
CA ASN A 495 -5.22 -3.12 -18.29
C ASN A 495 -3.96 -2.95 -17.41
N TYR A 496 -4.20 -2.75 -16.11
CA TYR A 496 -3.16 -2.34 -15.19
C TYR A 496 -1.93 -3.24 -15.26
N CYS A 497 -0.75 -2.62 -15.36
CA CYS A 497 0.54 -3.31 -15.51
C CYS A 497 0.57 -4.30 -16.71
N ASP A 498 -0.14 -3.98 -17.79
CA ASP A 498 -0.25 -4.75 -19.04
C ASP A 498 -0.70 -6.21 -18.87
N THR A 499 -1.31 -6.54 -17.72
CA THR A 499 -1.57 -7.93 -17.32
C THR A 499 -2.94 -8.16 -16.70
N MET A 500 -3.53 -7.15 -16.05
CA MET A 500 -4.78 -7.33 -15.32
C MET A 500 -6.03 -7.40 -16.21
N GLY A 501 -6.02 -6.78 -17.40
CA GLY A 501 -7.17 -6.78 -18.30
C GLY A 501 -8.41 -6.01 -17.81
N ASN A 502 -8.32 -5.28 -16.69
CA ASN A 502 -9.40 -4.44 -16.18
C ASN A 502 -9.69 -3.24 -17.09
N MET A 503 -10.89 -2.68 -17.02
CA MET A 503 -11.17 -1.34 -17.55
C MET A 503 -10.66 -0.26 -16.59
N GLY A 504 -10.42 0.93 -17.11
CA GLY A 504 -10.30 2.15 -16.34
C GLY A 504 -11.65 2.86 -16.27
N ALA A 505 -11.88 3.71 -15.28
CA ALA A 505 -13.05 4.57 -15.24
C ALA A 505 -12.73 5.94 -14.64
N PHE A 506 -13.59 6.91 -14.92
CA PHE A 506 -13.68 8.17 -14.18
C PHE A 506 -15.14 8.45 -13.83
N ILE A 507 -15.34 9.25 -12.79
CA ILE A 507 -16.66 9.69 -12.32
C ILE A 507 -16.91 11.10 -12.82
N THR A 508 -18.12 11.37 -13.29
CA THR A 508 -18.61 12.72 -13.55
C THR A 508 -19.79 13.03 -12.62
N ILE A 509 -19.82 14.22 -12.06
CA ILE A 509 -20.93 14.72 -11.24
C ILE A 509 -21.38 16.08 -11.77
N LYS A 510 -22.60 16.50 -11.42
CA LYS A 510 -23.08 17.88 -11.59
C LYS A 510 -23.29 18.54 -10.24
N GLY A 511 -23.03 19.85 -10.14
CA GLY A 511 -23.11 20.57 -8.86
C GLY A 511 -24.48 20.56 -8.17
N ASN A 512 -25.57 20.41 -8.92
CA ASN A 512 -26.95 20.48 -8.44
C ASN A 512 -27.50 19.15 -7.87
N ASP A 513 -27.05 17.99 -8.39
CA ASP A 513 -27.53 16.68 -7.94
C ASP A 513 -26.45 15.82 -7.28
N LEU A 514 -25.18 16.13 -7.54
CA LEU A 514 -23.99 15.43 -7.05
C LEU A 514 -24.07 13.91 -7.28
N LYS A 515 -24.82 13.44 -8.27
CA LYS A 515 -24.96 12.00 -8.53
C LYS A 515 -23.75 11.51 -9.34
N PRO A 516 -23.11 10.39 -8.92
CA PRO A 516 -21.97 9.85 -9.65
C PRO A 516 -22.43 9.19 -10.96
N ASN A 517 -21.92 9.68 -12.08
CA ASN A 517 -22.04 9.04 -13.39
C ASN A 517 -20.68 8.45 -13.80
N PHE A 518 -20.64 7.13 -13.93
CA PHE A 518 -19.43 6.36 -14.21
C PHE A 518 -19.21 6.23 -15.71
N LYS A 519 -17.98 6.47 -16.15
CA LYS A 519 -17.56 6.22 -17.54
C LYS A 519 -16.34 5.30 -17.55
N SER A 520 -16.55 4.05 -17.91
CA SER A 520 -15.47 3.09 -18.15
C SER A 520 -14.85 3.26 -19.54
N PHE A 521 -13.57 2.91 -19.67
CA PHE A 521 -12.79 2.94 -20.90
C PHE A 521 -11.72 1.85 -20.91
N GLU A 522 -11.34 1.41 -22.10
CA GLU A 522 -10.30 0.39 -22.31
C GLU A 522 -8.91 1.04 -22.44
N SER A 523 -7.87 0.22 -22.28
CA SER A 523 -6.48 0.62 -22.46
C SER A 523 -6.19 0.94 -23.92
N VAL A 524 -5.29 1.89 -24.16
CA VAL A 524 -4.79 2.21 -25.51
C VAL A 524 -3.36 1.71 -25.73
N PRO A 525 -2.94 1.52 -26.99
CA PRO A 525 -1.56 1.15 -27.29
C PRO A 525 -0.55 2.20 -26.77
N HIS A 526 0.58 1.71 -26.27
CA HIS A 526 1.73 2.50 -25.86
C HIS A 526 3.02 1.90 -26.43
N PRO A 527 4.16 2.62 -26.43
CA PRO A 527 5.46 2.08 -26.82
C PRO A 527 5.87 0.87 -25.99
N ASP A 528 6.71 0.02 -26.58
CA ASP A 528 7.18 -1.23 -25.97
C ASP A 528 8.23 -0.98 -24.87
N VAL A 529 7.76 -0.39 -23.76
CA VAL A 529 8.50 -0.24 -22.51
C VAL A 529 7.69 -0.96 -21.44
N LYS A 530 8.21 -2.10 -20.98
CA LYS A 530 7.52 -2.95 -20.01
C LYS A 530 7.22 -2.19 -18.71
N PRO A 531 6.12 -2.51 -18.01
CA PRO A 531 5.89 -2.04 -16.65
C PRO A 531 7.08 -2.40 -15.74
N MET A 532 7.33 -1.57 -14.74
CA MET A 532 8.40 -1.75 -13.75
C MET A 532 9.81 -1.77 -14.36
N ALA A 533 10.02 -1.22 -15.57
CA ALA A 533 11.33 -1.21 -16.23
C ALA A 533 12.42 -0.50 -15.41
N TYR A 534 12.01 0.46 -14.58
CA TYR A 534 12.90 1.25 -13.71
C TYR A 534 12.82 0.85 -12.23
N ALA A 535 12.05 -0.19 -11.89
CA ALA A 535 11.88 -0.64 -10.52
C ALA A 535 13.12 -1.37 -9.98
N ASN A 536 13.19 -1.51 -8.66
CA ASN A 536 14.29 -2.22 -8.03
C ASN A 536 14.26 -3.70 -8.44
N SER A 537 15.38 -4.20 -8.96
CA SER A 537 15.53 -5.59 -9.40
C SER A 537 15.20 -6.60 -8.30
N LEU A 538 15.35 -6.23 -7.03
CA LEU A 538 15.04 -7.07 -5.89
C LEU A 538 13.54 -7.43 -5.80
N MET A 539 12.63 -6.55 -6.21
CA MET A 539 11.19 -6.89 -6.23
C MET A 539 10.88 -8.02 -7.21
N SER A 540 11.56 -8.04 -8.37
CA SER A 540 11.44 -9.16 -9.31
C SER A 540 11.93 -10.47 -8.68
N MET A 541 12.98 -10.42 -7.83
CA MET A 541 13.55 -11.57 -7.12
C MET A 541 12.72 -12.05 -5.92
N LEU A 542 12.00 -11.16 -5.24
CA LEU A 542 11.14 -11.52 -4.09
C LEU A 542 9.85 -12.21 -4.53
N SER A 543 9.44 -11.95 -5.78
CA SER A 543 8.27 -12.57 -6.36
C SER A 543 8.54 -14.04 -6.73
N MET A 544 9.74 -14.38 -7.24
CA MET A 544 10.20 -15.74 -7.59
C MET A 544 10.47 -16.60 -6.34
#